data_AF-A0A970UE34-F1
#
_entry.id   AF-A0A970UE34-F1
#
_cell.length_a   1.000
_cell.length_b   1.000
_cell.length_c   1.000
_cell.angle_alpha   90.00
_cell.angle_beta   90.00
_cell.angle_gamma   90.00
#
_symmetry.space_group_name_H-M   'P 1'
#
loop_
_entity.id
_entity.type
_entity.pdbx_description
1 polymer ?
#
loop_
_entity_poly.entity_id
_entity_poly.type
_entity_poly.pdbx_seq_one_letter_code
_entity_poly.pdbx_strand_id
1 'polypeptide(L)'
;MSNFTQRQCQRGFTLIELLVVLVILGLLMSVVGPRVMKYVGGAKTDTARMQIEELAGALDMYHLEVGRYPTQDMGLQALVQQPTGVA
;
A
#
# COMPACT_ATOMS: atom_id res chain seq x y z
N MET A 1 -58.90 4.71 28.26
CA MET A 1 -57.49 4.49 27.90
C MET A 1 -57.05 5.59 26.94
N SER A 2 -56.51 6.70 27.46
CA SER A 2 -56.04 7.83 26.66
C SER A 2 -54.54 7.67 26.41
N ASN A 3 -54.17 7.30 25.18
CA ASN A 3 -52.79 7.22 24.74
C ASN A 3 -52.28 8.63 24.41
N PHE A 4 -51.36 9.14 25.22
CA PHE A 4 -50.61 10.36 24.93
C PHE A 4 -49.51 10.04 23.92
N THR A 5 -49.78 10.25 22.63
CA THR A 5 -48.76 10.19 21.58
C THR A 5 -47.77 11.34 21.78
N GLN A 6 -46.65 11.04 22.44
CA GLN A 6 -45.51 11.94 22.57
C GLN A 6 -44.89 12.16 21.18
N ARG A 7 -45.12 13.34 20.59
CA ARG A 7 -44.38 13.79 19.41
C ARG A 7 -42.95 14.10 19.82
N GLN A 8 -41.99 13.28 19.38
CA GLN A 8 -40.58 13.60 19.51
C GLN A 8 -40.28 14.82 18.62
N CYS A 9 -39.99 15.95 19.25
CA CYS A 9 -39.58 17.16 18.56
C CYS A 9 -38.16 16.93 18.00
N GLN A 10 -38.02 16.86 16.67
CA GLN A 10 -36.71 16.80 16.03
C GLN A 10 -35.99 18.13 16.28
N ARG A 11 -34.98 18.10 17.15
CA ARG A 11 -34.06 19.23 17.33
C ARG A 11 -33.16 19.29 16.09
N GLY A 12 -33.22 20.41 15.37
CA GLY A 12 -32.31 20.70 14.26
C GLY A 12 -30.90 21.05 14.75
N PHE A 13 -29.91 20.87 13.88
CA PHE A 13 -28.52 21.24 14.15
C PHE A 13 -28.34 22.75 14.24
N THR A 14 -27.42 23.20 15.10
CA THR A 14 -27.03 24.62 15.19
C THR A 14 -25.81 24.90 14.29
N LEU A 15 -25.65 26.16 13.85
CA LEU A 15 -24.47 26.58 13.07
C LEU A 15 -23.16 26.38 13.85
N ILE A 16 -23.19 26.61 15.17
CA ILE A 16 -22.02 26.43 16.05
C ILE A 16 -21.60 24.96 16.09
N GLU A 17 -22.55 24.03 16.12
CA GLU A 17 -22.25 22.59 16.16
C GLU A 17 -21.52 22.13 14.89
N LEU A 18 -21.95 22.62 13.72
CA LEU A 18 -21.26 22.34 12.46
C LEU A 18 -19.86 22.97 12.43
N LEU A 19 -19.71 24.19 12.97
CA LEU A 19 -18.40 24.85 13.07
C LEU A 19 -17.43 24.05 13.94
N VAL A 20 -17.86 23.60 15.12
CA VAL A 20 -17.04 22.77 16.02
C VAL A 20 -16.62 21.47 15.32
N VAL A 21 -17.53 20.82 14.59
CA VAL A 21 -17.22 19.61 13.81
C VAL A 21 -16.17 19.89 12.75
N LEU A 22 -16.29 20.98 11.98
CA LEU A 22 -15.30 21.34 10.96
C LEU A 22 -13.92 21.63 11.56
N VAL A 23 -13.87 22.27 12.73
CA VAL A 23 -12.61 22.52 13.45
C VAL A 23 -11.97 21.20 13.86
N ILE A 24 -12.73 20.27 14.46
CA ILE A 24 -12.21 18.96 14.86
C ILE A 24 -11.74 18.17 13.63
N LEU A 25 -12.50 18.18 12.54
CA LEU A 25 -12.11 17.53 11.28
C LEU A 25 -10.81 18.13 10.72
N GLY A 26 -10.64 19.45 10.75
CA GLY A 26 -9.40 20.11 10.34
C GLY A 26 -8.20 19.72 11.19
N LEU A 27 -8.36 19.66 12.52
CA LEU A 27 -7.31 19.22 13.44
C LEU A 27 -6.91 17.76 13.18
N LEU A 28 -7.88 16.86 12.99
CA LEU A 28 -7.61 15.46 12.68
C LEU A 28 -6.89 15.31 11.32
N MET A 29 -7.33 16.04 10.30
CA MET A 29 -6.70 16.03 8.98
C MET A 29 -5.24 16.50 9.01
N SER A 30 -4.88 17.44 9.90
CA SER A 30 -3.48 17.89 10.07
C SER A 30 -2.53 16.77 10.50
N VAL A 31 -3.02 15.79 11.28
CA VAL A 31 -2.23 14.66 11.79
C VAL A 31 -2.29 13.46 10.85
N VAL A 32 -3.46 13.18 10.28
CA VAL A 32 -3.68 11.99 9.44
C VAL A 32 -3.15 12.20 8.01
N GLY A 33 -3.27 13.40 7.45
CA GLY A 33 -2.85 13.71 6.06
C GLY A 33 -1.40 13.30 5.74
N PRO A 34 -0.39 13.75 6.52
CA PRO A 34 1.01 13.39 6.29
C PRO A 34 1.28 11.89 6.42
N ARG A 35 0.58 11.19 7.33
CA ARG A 35 0.76 9.74 7.56
C ARG A 35 0.31 8.93 6.36
N VAL A 36 -0.82 9.30 5.74
CA VAL A 36 -1.31 8.64 4.52
C VAL A 36 -0.33 8.86 3.36
N MET A 37 0.17 10.10 3.18
CA MET A 37 1.18 10.38 2.14
C MET A 37 2.47 9.58 2.35
N LYS A 38 2.96 9.47 3.59
CA LYS A 38 4.15 8.66 3.92
C LYS A 38 3.92 7.17 3.59
N TYR A 39 2.73 6.65 3.87
CA TYR A 39 2.39 5.24 3.60
C TYR A 39 2.38 4.93 2.10
N VAL A 40 1.84 5.84 1.28
CA VAL A 40 1.82 5.69 -0.19
C VAL A 40 3.22 5.91 -0.79
N GLY A 41 4.02 6.81 -0.21
CA GLY A 41 5.38 7.10 -0.69
C GLY A 41 6.38 5.98 -0.42
N GLY A 42 6.37 5.42 0.80
CA GLY A 42 7.31 4.36 1.21
C GLY A 42 7.09 3.03 0.52
N ALA A 43 5.84 2.73 0.13
CA ALA A 43 5.48 1.46 -0.48
C ALA A 43 6.30 1.14 -1.75
N LYS A 44 6.63 2.15 -2.58
CA LYS A 44 7.39 1.92 -3.82
C LYS A 44 8.82 1.46 -3.55
N THR A 45 9.48 2.04 -2.56
CA THR A 45 10.86 1.68 -2.19
C THR A 45 10.89 0.30 -1.54
N ASP A 46 9.91 0.00 -0.68
CA ASP A 46 9.80 -1.31 -0.05
C ASP A 46 9.48 -2.41 -1.08
N THR A 47 8.58 -2.14 -2.03
CA THR A 47 8.31 -3.05 -3.15
C THR A 47 9.54 -3.27 -4.02
N ALA A 48 10.27 -2.21 -4.37
CA ALA A 48 11.50 -2.35 -5.16
C ALA A 48 12.55 -3.19 -4.42
N ARG A 49 12.69 -3.02 -3.11
CA ARG A 49 13.59 -3.84 -2.29
C ARG A 49 13.20 -5.32 -2.33
N MET A 50 11.92 -5.63 -2.13
CA MET A 50 11.43 -7.01 -2.20
C MET A 50 11.68 -7.62 -3.58
N GLN A 51 11.46 -6.86 -4.66
CA GLN A 51 11.73 -7.32 -6.03
C GLN A 51 13.21 -7.61 -6.26
N ILE A 52 14.12 -6.80 -5.72
CA ILE A 52 15.56 -7.05 -5.83
C ILE A 52 15.95 -8.33 -5.09
N GLU A 53 15.42 -8.55 -3.88
CA GLU A 53 15.68 -9.77 -3.10
C GLU A 53 15.16 -11.03 -3.83
N GLU A 54 13.98 -10.95 -4.46
CA GLU A 54 13.41 -12.03 -5.27
C GLU A 54 14.27 -12.33 -6.52
N LEU A 55 14.71 -11.30 -7.24
CA LEU A 55 15.58 -11.44 -8.41
C LEU A 55 16.95 -12.02 -8.03
N ALA A 56 17.52 -11.62 -6.88
CA ALA A 56 18.75 -12.19 -6.37
C ALA A 56 18.61 -13.69 -6.09
N GLY A 57 17.53 -14.11 -5.42
CA GLY A 57 17.26 -15.52 -5.17
C GLY A 57 17.09 -16.35 -6.46
N ALA A 58 16.43 -15.78 -7.48
CA ALA A 58 16.30 -16.43 -8.78
C ALA A 58 17.65 -16.57 -9.50
N LEU A 59 18.54 -15.58 -9.39
CA LEU A 59 19.91 -15.66 -9.91
C LEU A 59 20.73 -16.74 -9.19
N ASP A 60 20.60 -16.84 -7.87
CA ASP A 60 21.26 -17.88 -7.08
C ASP A 60 20.79 -19.27 -7.51
N MET A 61 19.49 -19.45 -7.74
CA MET A 61 18.93 -20.72 -8.25
C MET A 61 19.46 -21.06 -9.64
N TYR A 62 19.50 -20.08 -10.55
CA TYR A 62 20.12 -20.27 -11.87
C TYR A 62 21.59 -20.71 -11.73
N HIS A 63 22.34 -20.11 -10.81
CA HIS A 63 23.72 -20.51 -10.55
C HIS A 63 23.82 -21.94 -10.00
N LEU A 64 22.89 -22.38 -9.15
CA LEU A 64 22.86 -23.76 -8.64
C LEU A 64 22.56 -24.79 -9.73
N GLU A 65 21.67 -24.46 -10.67
CA GLU A 65 21.30 -25.37 -11.77
C GLU A 65 22.35 -25.40 -12.89
N VAL A 66 22.93 -24.24 -13.21
CA VAL A 66 23.79 -24.05 -14.39
C VAL A 66 25.28 -23.97 -14.03
N GLY A 67 25.61 -23.80 -12.75
CA GLY A 67 26.98 -23.62 -12.24
C GLY A 67 27.58 -22.23 -12.50
N ARG A 68 26.82 -21.30 -13.07
CA ARG A 68 27.25 -19.92 -13.39
C ARG A 68 26.06 -18.97 -13.44
N TYR A 69 26.30 -17.69 -13.16
CA TYR A 69 25.30 -16.64 -13.35
C TYR A 69 25.09 -16.30 -14.83
N PRO A 70 23.92 -15.75 -15.22
CA PRO A 70 23.68 -15.30 -16.59
C PRO A 70 24.61 -14.15 -16.96
N THR A 71 24.95 -14.06 -18.25
CA THR A 71 25.74 -12.94 -18.78
C THR A 71 24.88 -11.69 -18.96
N GLN A 72 25.52 -10.54 -19.11
CA GLN A 72 24.80 -9.28 -19.38
C GLN A 72 23.99 -9.35 -20.68
N ASP A 73 24.49 -10.04 -21.70
CA ASP A 73 23.79 -10.20 -22.99
C ASP A 73 22.54 -11.08 -22.88
N MET A 74 22.54 -12.06 -21.95
CA MET A 74 21.38 -12.90 -21.65
C MET A 74 20.35 -12.17 -20.78
N GLY A 75 20.83 -11.27 -19.92
CA GLY A 75 20.00 -10.46 -19.03
C GLY A 75 19.11 -11.29 -18.10
N LEU A 76 18.05 -10.65 -17.59
CA LEU A 76 17.06 -11.29 -16.71
C LEU A 76 16.12 -12.26 -17.46
N GLN A 77 16.11 -12.24 -18.80
CA GLN A 77 15.38 -13.23 -19.60
C GLN A 77 15.82 -14.67 -19.30
N ALA A 78 17.08 -14.87 -18.90
CA ALA A 78 17.60 -16.18 -18.50
C ALA A 78 16.93 -16.76 -17.24
N LEU A 79 16.23 -15.94 -16.44
CA LEU A 79 15.46 -16.40 -15.29
C LEU A 79 14.05 -16.88 -15.66
N VAL A 80 13.58 -16.56 -16.87
CA VAL A 80 12.23 -16.91 -17.35
C VAL A 80 12.28 -18.09 -18.32
N GLN A 81 13.34 -18.19 -19.12
CA GLN A 81 13.52 -19.24 -20.11
C GLN A 81 14.60 -20.22 -19.63
N GLN A 82 14.29 -21.50 -19.69
CA GLN A 82 15.25 -22.56 -19.38
C GLN A 82 16.47 -22.41 -20.30
N PRO A 83 17.70 -22.37 -19.76
CA PRO A 83 18.89 -22.15 -20.57
C PRO A 83 19.07 -23.29 -21.58
N THR A 84 18.99 -22.96 -22.88
CA THR A 84 19.26 -23.90 -23.95
C THR A 84 20.78 -24.03 -24.14
N GLY A 85 21.32 -25.23 -23.94
CA GLY A 85 22.73 -25.52 -24.19
C GLY A 85 23.64 -25.52 -22.95
N VAL A 86 23.08 -25.67 -21.75
CA VAL A 86 23.85 -26.13 -20.59
C VAL A 86 23.80 -27.66 -20.59
N ALA A 87 24.97 -28.29 -20.54
CA ALA A 87 25.16 -29.73 -20.77
C ALA A 87 24.52 -30.61 -19.68
#